data_AF-A0A7J4EG16-F1
#
_entry.id   AF-A0A7J4EG16-F1
#
_cell.length_a   1.000
_cell.length_b   1.000
_cell.length_c   1.000
_cell.angle_alpha   90.00
_cell.angle_beta   90.00
_cell.angle_gamma   90.00
#
_symmetry.space_group_name_H-M   'P 1'
#
loop_
_entity.id
_entity.type
_entity.pdbx_description
1 polymer ?
#
loop_
_entity_poly.entity_id
_entity_poly.type
_entity_poly.pdbx_seq_one_letter_code
_entity_poly.pdbx_strand_id
1 'polypeptide(L)' 'MKISNYVNFSDASWKTYVTTKSWQLLPGDGTKTVHINFRDETGANSSTSDSIILDTLFQHRLSP' A
#
# COMPACT_ATOMS: atom_id res chain seq x y z
N MET A 1 7.17 -6.32 10.33
CA MET A 1 6.23 -6.15 9.21
C MET A 1 6.97 -5.77 7.93
N LYS A 2 6.41 -6.08 6.76
CA LYS A 2 6.84 -5.53 5.46
C LYS A 2 5.62 -5.01 4.70
N ILE A 3 5.77 -3.91 3.98
CA ILE A 3 4.69 -3.21 3.26
C ILE A 3 5.10 -3.08 1.81
N SER A 4 4.17 -3.25 0.86
CA SER A 4 4.44 -3.19 -0.58
C SER A 4 3.21 -2.70 -1.35
N ASN A 5 3.43 -2.10 -2.52
CA ASN A 5 2.38 -1.87 -3.52
C ASN A 5 2.10 -3.13 -4.37
N TYR A 6 2.88 -4.19 -4.18
CA TYR A 6 2.78 -5.44 -4.93
C TYR A 6 2.45 -6.61 -3.98
N VAL A 7 1.50 -7.45 -4.39
CA VAL A 7 1.04 -8.60 -3.60
C VAL A 7 2.14 -9.61 -3.26
N ASN A 8 3.15 -9.72 -4.12
CA ASN A 8 4.29 -10.63 -3.93
C ASN A 8 5.42 -10.02 -3.06
N PHE A 9 5.29 -8.77 -2.62
CA PHE A 9 6.29 -8.08 -1.82
C PHE A 9 7.69 -8.05 -2.46
N SER A 10 7.77 -8.00 -3.80
CA SER A 10 9.05 -8.07 -4.55
C SER A 10 10.01 -6.92 -4.23
N ASP A 11 9.49 -5.80 -3.76
CA ASP A 11 10.23 -4.57 -3.42
C ASP A 11 10.39 -4.36 -1.90
N ALA A 12 9.94 -5.30 -1.07
CA ALA A 12 9.78 -5.06 0.37
C ALA A 12 10.75 -5.87 1.25
N SER A 13 11.29 -5.21 2.26
CA SER A 13 12.10 -5.79 3.33
C SER A 13 11.38 -5.75 4.68
N TRP A 14 11.72 -6.70 5.56
CA TRP A 14 11.20 -6.74 6.93
C TRP A 14 11.72 -5.56 7.75
N LYS A 15 10.80 -4.91 8.47
CA LYS A 15 11.07 -3.78 9.39
C LYS A 15 10.34 -4.01 10.71
N THR A 16 10.78 -3.34 11.78
CA THR A 16 10.08 -3.32 13.07
C THR A 16 8.64 -2.86 12.89
N TYR A 17 7.72 -3.50 13.61
CA TYR A 17 6.31 -3.12 13.59
C TYR A 17 6.12 -1.70 14.13
N VAL A 18 5.28 -0.93 13.44
CA VAL A 18 4.76 0.35 13.92
C VAL A 18 3.28 0.46 13.55
N THR A 19 2.51 1.18 14.35
CA THR A 19 1.06 1.35 14.17
C THR A 19 0.71 2.32 13.04
N THR A 20 1.62 3.21 12.66
CA THR A 20 1.41 4.20 11.60
C THR A 20 2.67 4.35 10.75
N LYS A 21 2.50 4.38 9.43
CA LYS A 21 3.59 4.53 8.48
C LYS A 21 3.14 5.35 7.28
N SER A 22 3.86 6.43 6.97
CA SER A 22 3.71 7.13 5.70
C SER A 22 4.09 6.21 4.55
N TRP A 23 3.24 6.15 3.52
CA TRP A 23 3.41 5.26 2.38
C TRP A 23 3.18 6.02 1.07
N GLN A 24 3.97 5.69 0.05
CA GLN A 24 3.83 6.25 -1.28
C GLN A 24 3.24 5.20 -2.22
N LEU A 25 2.15 5.58 -2.89
CA LEU A 25 1.49 4.74 -3.89
C LEU A 25 2.24 4.78 -5.23
N LEU A 26 2.05 3.75 -6.04
CA LEU A 26 2.47 3.78 -7.43
C LEU A 26 1.73 4.93 -8.17
N PRO A 27 2.41 5.62 -9.10
CA PRO A 27 1.81 6.73 -9.82
C PRO A 27 0.67 6.28 -10.75
N GLY A 28 -0.13 7.25 -11.19
CA GLY A 28 -1.26 7.06 -12.08
C GLY A 28 -2.58 6.91 -11.33
N ASP A 29 -3.65 7.49 -11.86
CA ASP A 29 -4.97 7.45 -11.22
C ASP A 29 -5.57 6.04 -11.16
N GLY A 30 -6.65 5.90 -10.40
CA GLY A 30 -7.41 4.66 -10.22
C GLY A 30 -7.02 3.89 -8.96
N THR A 31 -7.67 2.75 -8.76
CA THR A 31 -7.50 1.92 -7.56
C THR A 31 -6.06 1.42 -7.41
N LYS A 32 -5.50 1.65 -6.22
CA LYS A 32 -4.22 1.13 -5.76
C LYS A 32 -4.47 0.22 -4.56
N THR A 33 -3.68 -0.84 -4.43
CA THR A 33 -3.76 -1.73 -3.27
C THR A 33 -2.43 -1.73 -2.56
N VAL A 34 -2.46 -1.51 -1.25
CA VAL A 34 -1.29 -1.62 -0.38
C VAL A 34 -1.41 -2.91 0.40
N HIS A 35 -0.34 -3.71 0.37
CA HIS A 35 -0.26 -4.98 1.07
C HIS A 35 0.69 -4.85 2.27
N ILE A 36 0.35 -5.48 3.37
CA ILE A 36 1.21 -5.62 4.54
C ILE A 36 1.29 -7.08 4.94
N ASN A 37 2.48 -7.52 5.33
CA ASN A 37 2.73 -8.83 5.90
C ASN A 37 3.36 -8.66 7.28
N PHE A 38 2.76 -9.29 8.28
CA PHE A 38 3.21 -9.37 9.65
C PHE A 38 3.91 -10.70 9.88
N ARG A 39 4.94 -10.68 10.74
CA ARG A 39 5.64 -11.88 11.16
C ARG A 39 5.75 -11.85 12.67
N ASP A 40 5.41 -12.95 13.31
CA ASP A 40 5.64 -13.14 14.74
C ASP A 40 7.07 -13.64 15.02
N GLU A 41 7.38 -13.88 16.29
CA GLU A 41 8.69 -14.37 16.73
C GLU A 41 8.99 -15.79 16.26
N THR A 42 7.96 -16.60 16.01
CA THR A 42 8.08 -17.99 15.52
C THR A 42 8.31 -18.05 14.01
N GLY A 43 8.17 -16.93 13.32
CA GLY A 43 8.32 -16.82 11.87
C GLY A 43 7.01 -17.04 11.10
N ALA A 44 5.89 -17.25 11.79
CA ALA A 44 4.58 -17.34 11.14
C ALA A 44 4.18 -15.98 10.56
N ASN A 45 3.58 -16.02 9.36
CA ASN A 45 3.27 -14.81 8.59
C ASN A 45 1.75 -14.64 8.43
N SER A 46 1.29 -13.40 8.46
CA SER A 46 -0.10 -13.04 8.18
C SER A 46 -0.14 -11.79 7.30
N SER A 47 -0.85 -11.88 6.18
CA SER A 47 -0.96 -10.78 5.21
C SER A 47 -2.37 -10.18 5.19
N THR A 48 -2.43 -8.86 5.06
CA THR A 48 -3.67 -8.12 4.79
C THR A 48 -3.40 -7.00 3.79
N SER A 49 -4.45 -6.36 3.30
CA SER A 49 -4.35 -5.29 2.32
C SER A 49 -5.52 -4.32 2.43
N ASP A 50 -5.33 -3.12 1.90
CA ASP A 50 -6.38 -2.13 1.72
C ASP A 50 -6.29 -1.46 0.36
N SER A 51 -7.41 -0.94 -0.14
CA SER A 51 -7.51 -0.30 -1.45
C SER A 51 -7.80 1.19 -1.34
N ILE A 52 -7.08 1.98 -2.13
CA ILE A 52 -7.14 3.43 -2.15
C ILE A 52 -7.40 3.86 -3.59
N ILE A 53 -8.40 4.71 -3.82
CA ILE A 53 -8.59 5.36 -5.12
C ILE A 53 -7.65 6.56 -5.15
N LEU A 54 -6.64 6.51 -6.01
CA LEU A 54 -5.78 7.65 -6.27
C LEU A 54 -6.40 8.49 -7.40
N ASP A 55 -6.67 9.75 -7.12
CA ASP A 55 -7.12 10.74 -8.10
C ASP A 55 -6.23 11.98 -7.99
N THR A 56 -5.45 12.22 -9.04
CA THR A 56 -4.50 13.33 -9.14
C THR A 56 -4.98 14.40 -10.12
N LEU A 57 -6.08 14.16 -10.83
CA LEU A 57 -6.65 15.12 -11.77
C LEU A 57 -7.65 16.03 -11.07
N PHE A 58 -7.37 17.33 -11.09
CA PHE A 58 -8.36 18.31 -10.68
C PHE A 58 -9.44 18.41 -11.77
N GLN A 59 -10.59 17.78 -11.56
CA GLN A 59 -11.76 17.89 -12.44
C GLN A 59 -12.37 19.30 -12.36
N HIS A 60 -11.84 20.25 -13.12
CA HIS A 60 -12.57 21.47 -13.45
C HIS A 60 -13.50 21.16 -14.63
N ARG A 61 -14.67 20.57 -14.33
CA ARG A 61 -15.75 20.40 -15.31
C ARG A 61 -16.28 21.78 -15.70
N LEU A 62 -15.67 22.42 -16.69
CA LEU A 62 -16.37 23.40 -17.51
C LEU A 62 -17.18 22.63 -18.54
N SER A 63 -18.48 22.52 -18.29
CA SER A 63 -19.43 22.42 -19.40
C SER A 63 -19.64 23.84 -19.95
N PRO A 64 -19.54 24.05 -21.28
CA PRO A 64 -20.05 25.25 -21.95
C PRO A 64 -21.57 25.41 -21.76
#